data_AF-A0A8J9ZGN7-F1
#
_entry.id   AF-A0A8J9ZGN7-F1
#
_cell.length_a   1.000
_cell.length_b   1.000
_cell.length_c   1.000
_cell.angle_alpha   90.00
_cell.angle_beta   90.00
_cell.angle_gamma   90.00
#
_symmetry.space_group_name_H-M   'P 1'
#
loop_
_entity.id
_entity.type
_entity.pdbx_description
1 polymer ?
#
loop_
_entity_poly.entity_id
_entity_poly.type
_entity_poly.pdbx_seq_one_letter_code
_entity_poly.pdbx_strand_id
1 'polypeptide(L)'
;MGAHYNPFGKNHGGPTDSDRHAGDLGNIMAGADGKAIVHVTSNLLSLSGPQSIIGRGVVVHADEDDLGKGDNEFSLTTGNAGERLAQGSSLIGIPVIKVLMTKFGKKPVRSASFWMMLSDVSDLLKLQTGKSYDTVLHGVFRPAQRIVGAVSFGAISAALEIGGYESGGCDQPESVGRAVRWNVMILPMLSIVASLGVLWQYPVTEEIRQKTKDALEQIR
;
A
#
# COMPACT_ATOMS: atom_id res chain seq x y z
N MET A 1 -2.50 7.97 3.96
CA MET A 1 -3.39 8.85 3.16
C MET A 1 -4.12 9.79 4.10
N GLY A 2 -4.23 11.07 3.75
CA GLY A 2 -4.90 12.10 4.57
C GLY A 2 -6.42 12.15 4.36
N ALA A 3 -7.01 13.32 4.56
CA ALA A 3 -8.42 13.61 4.24
C ALA A 3 -8.66 13.64 2.71
N HIS A 4 -9.93 13.78 2.32
CA HIS A 4 -10.32 13.91 0.91
C HIS A 4 -9.62 15.11 0.26
N TYR A 5 -9.37 15.04 -1.04
CA TYR A 5 -8.71 16.13 -1.75
C TYR A 5 -9.65 17.33 -1.87
N ASN A 6 -9.40 18.36 -1.07
CA ASN A 6 -10.26 19.53 -0.95
C ASN A 6 -9.47 20.85 -1.16
N PRO A 7 -9.08 21.18 -2.40
CA PRO A 7 -8.37 22.43 -2.68
C PRO A 7 -9.25 23.68 -2.50
N PHE A 8 -10.57 23.52 -2.37
CA PHE A 8 -11.53 24.62 -2.31
C PHE A 8 -12.13 24.87 -0.91
N GLY A 9 -11.76 24.06 0.09
CA GLY A 9 -12.31 24.19 1.45
C GLY A 9 -13.82 23.94 1.55
N LYS A 10 -14.37 23.09 0.68
CA LYS A 10 -15.79 22.73 0.64
C LYS A 10 -16.14 21.61 1.62
N ASN A 11 -17.43 21.37 1.87
CA ASN A 11 -17.86 20.17 2.58
C ASN A 11 -17.82 18.95 1.65
N HIS A 12 -17.90 17.76 2.25
CA HIS A 12 -18.11 16.52 1.50
C HIS A 12 -19.49 16.52 0.84
N GLY A 13 -19.57 15.94 -0.36
CA GLY A 13 -20.83 15.83 -1.09
C GLY A 13 -20.79 14.83 -2.23
N GLY A 14 -21.93 14.59 -2.86
CA GLY A 14 -22.03 13.68 -3.99
C GLY A 14 -21.38 14.22 -5.27
N PRO A 15 -21.08 13.37 -6.26
CA PRO A 15 -20.30 13.76 -7.43
C PRO A 15 -21.00 14.80 -8.35
N THR A 16 -22.29 15.01 -8.18
CA THR A 16 -23.09 16.01 -8.90
C THR A 16 -23.32 17.28 -8.10
N ASP A 17 -22.96 17.29 -6.82
CA ASP A 17 -23.26 18.41 -5.92
C ASP A 17 -22.29 19.57 -6.15
N SER A 18 -22.81 20.79 -6.01
CA SER A 18 -22.01 22.00 -6.17
C SER A 18 -21.08 22.23 -4.98
N ASP A 19 -21.49 21.78 -3.79
CA ASP A 19 -20.69 21.76 -2.57
C ASP A 19 -20.19 20.32 -2.33
N ARG A 20 -18.94 20.06 -2.73
CA ARG A 20 -18.26 18.77 -2.58
C ARG A 20 -16.75 18.98 -2.57
N HIS A 21 -16.01 18.02 -2.04
CA HIS A 21 -14.57 17.99 -2.26
C HIS A 21 -14.24 17.67 -3.72
N ALA A 22 -13.10 18.15 -4.22
CA ALA A 22 -12.67 17.81 -5.58
C ALA A 22 -12.42 16.30 -5.75
N GLY A 23 -11.98 15.64 -4.68
CA GLY A 23 -11.76 14.20 -4.63
C GLY A 23 -13.00 13.33 -4.41
N ASP A 24 -14.19 13.92 -4.22
CA ASP A 24 -15.43 13.16 -4.02
C ASP A 24 -15.96 12.65 -5.36
N LEU A 25 -15.81 11.35 -5.60
CA LEU A 25 -16.23 10.66 -6.83
C LEU A 25 -17.50 9.81 -6.65
N GLY A 26 -18.01 9.71 -5.41
CA GLY A 26 -19.19 8.94 -5.06
C GLY A 26 -18.98 7.43 -5.00
N ASN A 27 -20.09 6.70 -5.01
CA ASN A 27 -20.12 5.25 -4.87
C ASN A 27 -19.78 4.50 -6.16
N ILE A 28 -19.20 3.31 -5.99
CA ILE A 28 -18.96 2.35 -7.07
C ILE A 28 -19.72 1.06 -6.78
N MET A 29 -20.21 0.40 -7.82
CA MET A 29 -20.96 -0.85 -7.69
C MET A 29 -20.08 -2.04 -8.06
N ALA A 30 -19.90 -2.97 -7.12
CA ALA A 30 -19.28 -4.25 -7.40
C ALA A 30 -20.35 -5.26 -7.86
N GLY A 31 -20.07 -5.97 -8.95
CA GLY A 31 -20.91 -7.06 -9.43
C GLY A 31 -20.88 -8.27 -8.49
N ALA A 32 -21.73 -9.27 -8.77
CA ALA A 32 -21.84 -10.49 -7.96
C ALA A 32 -20.54 -11.31 -7.87
N ASP A 33 -19.59 -11.10 -8.78
CA ASP A 33 -18.25 -11.69 -8.76
C ASP A 33 -17.22 -10.88 -7.95
N GLY A 34 -17.65 -9.80 -7.29
CA GLY A 34 -16.82 -8.91 -6.49
C GLY A 34 -15.98 -7.92 -7.30
N LYS A 35 -16.24 -7.75 -8.60
CA LYS A 35 -15.52 -6.78 -9.46
C LYS A 35 -16.35 -5.53 -9.70
N ALA A 36 -15.71 -4.36 -9.58
CA ALA A 36 -16.28 -3.08 -9.97
C ALA A 36 -15.58 -2.57 -11.23
N ILE A 37 -16.34 -2.29 -12.29
CA ILE A 37 -15.85 -1.56 -13.47
C ILE A 37 -16.30 -0.12 -13.31
N VAL A 38 -15.33 0.80 -13.23
CA VAL A 38 -15.57 2.19 -12.85
C VAL A 38 -15.28 3.11 -14.03
N HIS A 39 -16.29 3.86 -14.46
CA HIS A 39 -16.18 4.93 -15.44
C HIS A 39 -16.68 6.22 -14.80
N VAL A 40 -15.75 7.08 -14.36
CA VAL A 40 -16.07 8.34 -13.71
C VAL A 40 -15.38 9.48 -14.46
N THR A 41 -16.09 10.58 -14.63
CA THR A 41 -15.55 11.82 -15.19
C THR A 41 -15.74 12.92 -14.16
N SER A 42 -14.70 13.70 -13.90
CA SER A 42 -14.75 14.83 -12.97
C SER A 42 -14.08 16.04 -13.59
N ASN A 43 -14.74 17.19 -13.49
CA ASN A 43 -14.29 18.46 -14.02
C ASN A 43 -13.44 19.23 -12.99
N LEU A 44 -13.38 18.72 -11.75
CA LEU A 44 -12.65 19.32 -10.63
C LEU A 44 -11.24 18.73 -10.46
N LEU A 45 -10.95 17.64 -11.19
CA LEU A 45 -9.68 16.94 -11.14
C LEU A 45 -8.86 17.25 -12.41
N SER A 46 -7.56 17.47 -12.23
CA SER A 46 -6.63 17.68 -13.32
C SER A 46 -5.41 16.76 -13.16
N LEU A 47 -4.74 16.44 -14.27
CA LEU A 47 -3.46 15.72 -14.25
C LEU A 47 -2.25 16.68 -14.18
N SER A 48 -2.50 17.99 -14.23
CA SER A 48 -1.46 19.03 -14.21
C SER A 48 -1.93 20.32 -13.53
N GLY A 49 -0.97 21.16 -13.12
CA GLY A 49 -1.27 22.44 -12.46
C GLY A 49 -1.65 22.32 -10.98
N PRO A 50 -2.18 23.39 -10.37
CA PRO A 50 -2.45 23.47 -8.93
C PRO A 50 -3.47 22.45 -8.42
N GLN A 51 -4.37 21.99 -9.29
CA GLN A 51 -5.40 20.99 -9.01
C GLN A 51 -4.97 19.56 -9.37
N SER A 52 -3.66 19.35 -9.58
CA SER A 52 -3.15 18.05 -9.99
C SER A 52 -3.39 16.96 -8.95
N ILE A 53 -3.89 15.82 -9.42
CA ILE A 53 -4.02 14.59 -8.63
C ILE A 53 -2.80 13.67 -8.75
N ILE A 54 -1.81 14.02 -9.57
CA ILE A 54 -0.56 13.25 -9.68
C ILE A 54 0.16 13.28 -8.32
N GLY A 55 0.56 12.10 -7.83
CA GLY A 55 1.16 11.93 -6.50
C GLY A 55 0.14 11.82 -5.35
N ARG A 56 -1.16 11.91 -5.63
CA ARG A 56 -2.23 11.60 -4.65
C ARG A 56 -2.67 10.14 -4.77
N GLY A 57 -3.43 9.68 -3.78
CA GLY A 57 -3.97 8.33 -3.78
C GLY A 57 -5.46 8.26 -4.07
N VAL A 58 -5.86 7.12 -4.61
CA VAL A 58 -7.26 6.73 -4.75
C VAL A 58 -7.59 5.74 -3.63
N VAL A 59 -8.74 5.92 -2.99
CA VAL A 59 -9.19 5.11 -1.85
C VAL A 59 -10.57 4.53 -2.18
N VAL A 60 -10.73 3.24 -1.96
CA VAL A 60 -12.04 2.56 -1.96
C VAL A 60 -12.39 2.22 -0.52
N HIS A 61 -13.60 2.58 -0.15
CA HIS A 61 -14.14 2.48 1.20
C HIS A 61 -14.95 1.19 1.41
N ALA A 62 -15.19 0.83 2.67
CA ALA A 62 -15.88 -0.39 3.07
C ALA A 62 -17.39 -0.26 3.03
N ASP A 63 -17.88 0.90 3.44
CA ASP A 63 -19.29 1.20 3.55
C ASP A 63 -19.71 2.18 2.44
N GLU A 64 -21.02 2.27 2.23
CA GLU A 64 -21.61 3.19 1.25
C GLU A 64 -21.40 4.64 1.69
N ASP A 65 -20.96 5.48 0.76
CA ASP A 65 -20.88 6.92 0.92
C ASP A 65 -22.30 7.52 0.92
N ASP A 66 -22.67 8.20 1.99
CA ASP A 66 -23.96 8.87 2.16
C ASP A 66 -24.07 10.22 1.42
N LEU A 67 -22.99 10.62 0.72
CA LEU A 67 -22.90 11.79 -0.14
C LEU A 67 -23.08 13.12 0.61
N GLY A 68 -22.74 13.16 1.90
CA GLY A 68 -22.88 14.36 2.73
C GLY A 68 -24.33 14.61 3.18
N LYS A 69 -25.20 13.60 3.08
CA LYS A 69 -26.65 13.71 3.39
C LYS A 69 -27.05 13.03 4.69
N GLY A 70 -26.09 12.53 5.46
CA GLY A 70 -26.30 11.96 6.77
C GLY A 70 -26.42 13.04 7.85
N ASP A 71 -27.10 12.70 8.95
CA ASP A 71 -27.42 13.63 10.04
C ASP A 71 -26.27 13.85 11.04
N ASN A 72 -25.03 13.53 10.68
CA ASN A 72 -23.86 13.61 11.57
C ASN A 72 -22.69 14.38 10.94
N GLU A 73 -21.76 14.87 11.77
CA GLU A 73 -20.59 15.63 11.30
C GLU A 73 -19.65 14.80 10.40
N PHE A 74 -19.68 13.48 10.54
CA PHE A 74 -18.87 12.57 9.73
C PHE A 74 -19.37 12.44 8.29
N SER A 75 -20.64 12.72 8.04
CA SER A 75 -21.24 12.79 6.70
C SER A 75 -20.60 13.93 5.90
N LEU A 76 -20.58 15.15 6.46
CA LEU A 76 -20.00 16.34 5.82
C LEU A 76 -18.47 16.30 5.67
N THR A 77 -17.80 15.30 6.24
CA THR A 77 -16.33 15.15 6.13
C THR A 77 -15.90 13.95 5.30
N THR A 78 -16.58 12.81 5.43
CA THR A 78 -16.15 11.53 4.84
C THR A 78 -17.28 10.71 4.21
N GLY A 79 -18.51 11.21 4.24
CA GLY A 79 -19.67 10.49 3.72
C GLY A 79 -20.04 9.25 4.51
N ASN A 80 -19.58 9.12 5.76
CA ASN A 80 -19.75 7.90 6.58
C ASN A 80 -19.30 6.59 5.88
N ALA A 81 -18.39 6.67 4.90
CA ALA A 81 -17.98 5.52 4.08
C ALA A 81 -17.11 4.47 4.82
N GLY A 82 -16.92 4.62 6.13
CA GLY A 82 -16.24 3.62 6.96
C GLY A 82 -14.77 3.38 6.62
N GLU A 83 -14.29 2.16 6.86
CA GLU A 83 -12.88 1.80 6.72
C GLU A 83 -12.38 1.84 5.27
N ARG A 84 -11.06 2.01 5.08
CA ARG A 84 -10.43 2.09 3.75
C ARG A 84 -9.97 0.71 3.29
N LEU A 85 -10.77 0.03 2.45
CA LEU A 85 -10.51 -1.32 1.96
C LEU A 85 -9.31 -1.42 1.01
N ALA A 86 -9.16 -0.45 0.11
CA ALA A 86 -8.05 -0.41 -0.84
C ALA A 86 -7.51 1.01 -0.93
N GLN A 87 -6.19 1.15 -0.77
CA GLN A 87 -5.48 2.43 -0.93
C GLN A 87 -4.41 2.23 -1.99
N GLY A 88 -4.54 2.94 -3.11
CA GLY A 88 -3.51 2.98 -4.14
C GLY A 88 -2.92 4.38 -4.20
N SER A 89 -1.64 4.53 -3.86
CA SER A 89 -0.81 5.52 -4.57
C SER A 89 -0.84 5.12 -6.04
N SER A 90 -0.84 6.06 -6.99
CA SER A 90 -0.81 5.73 -8.41
C SER A 90 0.47 4.95 -8.78
N LEU A 91 0.44 3.64 -8.54
CA LEU A 91 1.34 2.56 -8.95
C LEU A 91 0.68 1.23 -8.52
N ILE A 92 0.20 0.51 -9.50
CA ILE A 92 -0.48 -0.79 -9.40
C ILE A 92 0.42 -1.81 -8.68
N GLY A 93 -0.09 -2.53 -7.68
CA GLY A 93 0.72 -3.57 -7.03
C GLY A 93 0.10 -4.45 -5.93
N ILE A 94 -1.20 -4.38 -5.62
CA ILE A 94 -1.79 -5.27 -4.59
C ILE A 94 -3.15 -5.81 -5.07
N PRO A 95 -3.15 -6.88 -5.88
CA PRO A 95 -3.94 -8.05 -5.45
C PRO A 95 -3.34 -9.41 -5.82
N VAL A 96 -2.18 -9.48 -6.50
CA VAL A 96 -1.63 -10.77 -6.98
C VAL A 96 -1.15 -11.63 -5.80
N ILE A 97 -0.48 -11.03 -4.81
CA ILE A 97 0.08 -11.76 -3.66
C ILE A 97 -1.01 -12.37 -2.77
N LYS A 98 -2.11 -11.64 -2.55
CA LYS A 98 -3.23 -12.11 -1.70
C LYS A 98 -4.02 -13.24 -2.37
N VAL A 99 -4.17 -13.20 -3.69
CA VAL A 99 -4.85 -14.24 -4.50
C VAL A 99 -3.98 -15.48 -4.69
N LEU A 100 -2.66 -15.33 -4.85
CA LEU A 100 -1.77 -16.50 -4.99
C LEU A 100 -1.69 -17.29 -3.68
N MET A 101 -1.64 -16.62 -2.53
CA MET A 101 -1.48 -17.27 -1.22
C MET A 101 -2.77 -17.94 -0.70
N THR A 102 -3.96 -17.44 -1.06
CA THR A 102 -5.24 -18.07 -0.66
C THR A 102 -5.52 -19.39 -1.39
N LYS A 103 -4.92 -19.62 -2.57
CA LYS A 103 -5.10 -20.86 -3.34
C LYS A 103 -4.45 -22.11 -2.72
N PHE A 104 -3.58 -21.96 -1.71
CA PHE A 104 -2.75 -23.07 -1.20
C PHE A 104 -2.99 -23.44 0.28
N GLY A 105 -4.18 -23.18 0.82
CA GLY A 105 -4.67 -23.85 2.04
C GLY A 105 -4.13 -23.36 3.39
N LYS A 106 -3.20 -22.39 3.43
CA LYS A 106 -2.86 -21.67 4.67
C LYS A 106 -3.73 -20.41 4.74
N LYS A 107 -4.59 -20.28 5.76
CA LYS A 107 -5.38 -19.06 5.97
C LYS A 107 -4.42 -17.87 6.02
N PRO A 108 -4.54 -16.87 5.13
CA PRO A 108 -3.60 -15.77 5.07
C PRO A 108 -3.68 -14.94 6.35
N VAL A 109 -2.55 -14.47 6.84
CA VAL A 109 -2.52 -13.42 7.85
C VAL A 109 -3.28 -12.22 7.29
N ARG A 110 -4.20 -11.66 8.09
CA ARG A 110 -5.17 -10.62 7.68
C ARG A 110 -4.50 -9.36 7.08
N SER A 111 -3.18 -9.23 7.26
CA SER A 111 -2.30 -8.20 6.74
C SER A 111 -0.89 -8.74 6.48
N ALA A 112 -0.51 -8.97 5.22
CA ALA A 112 0.86 -9.33 4.83
C ALA A 112 1.81 -8.10 4.85
N SER A 113 1.58 -7.16 5.77
CA SER A 113 2.48 -6.02 5.95
C SER A 113 3.67 -6.47 6.76
N PHE A 114 4.88 -6.22 6.25
CA PHE A 114 6.13 -6.54 6.94
C PHE A 114 6.14 -6.03 8.40
N TRP A 115 5.57 -4.85 8.64
CA TRP A 115 5.51 -4.25 9.98
C TRP A 115 4.69 -5.08 10.96
N MET A 116 3.61 -5.70 10.50
CA MET A 116 2.78 -6.55 11.35
C MET A 116 3.43 -7.91 11.58
N MET A 117 4.18 -8.44 10.61
CA MET A 117 5.00 -9.64 10.85
C MET A 117 6.04 -9.42 11.95
N LEU A 118 6.62 -8.20 12.03
CA LEU A 118 7.57 -7.86 13.09
C LEU A 118 6.89 -7.80 14.46
N SER A 119 5.68 -7.23 14.54
CA SER A 119 4.92 -7.21 15.81
C SER A 119 4.49 -8.61 16.22
N ASP A 120 4.06 -9.46 15.29
CA ASP A 120 3.66 -10.84 15.58
C ASP A 120 4.84 -11.64 16.17
N VAL A 121 6.06 -11.44 15.67
CA VAL A 121 7.28 -12.04 16.23
C VAL A 121 7.61 -11.45 17.60
N SER A 122 7.46 -10.13 17.76
CA SER A 122 7.67 -9.45 19.05
C SER A 122 6.75 -10.02 20.14
N ASP A 123 5.46 -10.21 19.81
CA ASP A 123 4.45 -10.78 20.68
C ASP A 123 4.74 -12.25 21.03
N LEU A 124 5.15 -13.05 20.03
CA LEU A 124 5.53 -14.44 20.26
C LEU A 124 6.75 -14.55 21.18
N LEU A 125 7.78 -13.72 20.96
CA LEU A 125 8.97 -13.69 21.81
C LEU A 125 8.63 -13.22 23.22
N LYS A 126 7.72 -12.24 23.37
CA LYS A 126 7.24 -11.78 24.67
C LYS A 126 6.57 -12.90 25.45
N LEU A 127 5.79 -13.75 24.77
CA LEU A 127 5.18 -14.92 25.38
C LEU A 127 6.20 -15.97 25.83
N GLN A 128 7.26 -16.19 25.05
CA GLN A 128 8.29 -17.19 25.35
C GLN A 128 9.29 -16.76 26.43
N THR A 129 9.68 -15.48 26.46
CA THR A 129 10.76 -15.00 27.33
C THR A 129 10.27 -14.10 28.47
N GLY A 130 9.01 -13.66 28.42
CA GLY A 130 8.44 -12.68 29.34
C GLY A 130 8.93 -11.24 29.13
N LYS A 131 9.77 -10.97 28.12
CA LYS A 131 10.35 -9.64 27.85
C LYS A 131 9.86 -9.07 26.52
N SER A 132 9.61 -7.76 26.49
CA SER A 132 9.28 -7.06 25.23
C SER A 132 10.53 -6.83 24.40
N TYR A 133 10.50 -7.23 23.12
CA TYR A 133 11.59 -7.01 22.16
C TYR A 133 11.26 -5.99 21.08
N ASP A 134 10.10 -5.35 21.16
CA ASP A 134 9.60 -4.42 20.14
C ASP A 134 10.65 -3.36 19.77
N THR A 135 11.20 -2.67 20.78
CA THR A 135 12.22 -1.64 20.61
C THR A 135 13.50 -2.19 19.96
N VAL A 136 13.92 -3.41 20.30
CA VAL A 136 15.14 -4.02 19.76
C VAL A 136 14.93 -4.39 18.30
N LEU A 137 13.81 -5.06 18.00
CA LEU A 137 13.46 -5.48 16.64
C LEU A 137 13.29 -4.26 15.72
N HIS A 138 12.52 -3.26 16.13
CA HIS A 138 12.36 -2.02 15.37
C HIS A 138 13.66 -1.19 15.28
N GLY A 139 14.50 -1.26 16.32
CA GLY A 139 15.80 -0.59 16.38
C GLY A 139 16.82 -1.17 15.39
N VAL A 140 16.82 -2.49 15.20
CA VAL A 140 17.66 -3.17 14.20
C VAL A 140 17.10 -2.99 12.79
N PHE A 141 15.77 -3.09 12.63
CA PHE A 141 15.17 -3.17 11.31
C PHE A 141 15.16 -1.83 10.55
N ARG A 142 14.86 -0.71 11.23
CA ARG A 142 14.80 0.62 10.59
C ARG A 142 16.12 1.04 9.91
N PRO A 143 17.30 0.95 10.55
CA PRO A 143 18.55 1.27 9.88
C PRO A 143 18.88 0.28 8.76
N ALA A 144 18.53 -1.01 8.92
CA ALA A 144 18.75 -2.01 7.86
C ALA A 144 18.04 -1.64 6.56
N GLN A 145 16.80 -1.13 6.62
CA GLN A 145 16.09 -0.66 5.41
C GLN A 145 16.79 0.50 4.70
N ARG A 146 17.42 1.41 5.47
CA ARG A 146 18.19 2.52 4.89
C ARG A 146 19.44 2.03 4.17
N ILE A 147 20.13 1.04 4.73
CA ILE A 147 21.29 0.40 4.10
C ILE A 147 20.88 -0.28 2.80
N VAL A 148 19.78 -1.04 2.80
CA VAL A 148 19.26 -1.67 1.57
C VAL A 148 18.94 -0.63 0.49
N GLY A 149 18.34 0.50 0.88
CA GLY A 149 18.09 1.61 -0.05
C GLY A 149 19.38 2.19 -0.64
N ALA A 150 20.39 2.42 0.19
CA ALA A 150 21.70 2.94 -0.25
C ALA A 150 22.42 1.96 -1.19
N VAL A 151 22.45 0.66 -0.85
CA VAL A 151 23.05 -0.38 -1.69
C VAL A 151 22.32 -0.50 -3.03
N SER A 152 20.98 -0.45 -3.02
CA SER A 152 20.18 -0.53 -4.25
C SER A 152 20.45 0.66 -5.18
N PHE A 153 20.51 1.87 -4.62
CA PHE A 153 20.85 3.07 -5.38
C PHE A 153 22.27 2.98 -5.98
N GLY A 154 23.24 2.54 -5.19
CA GLY A 154 24.61 2.32 -5.65
C GLY A 154 24.70 1.28 -6.78
N ALA A 155 23.97 0.18 -6.65
CA ALA A 155 23.93 -0.87 -7.68
C ALA A 155 23.32 -0.38 -9.00
N ILE A 156 22.23 0.41 -8.93
CA ILE A 156 21.62 1.02 -10.12
C ILE A 156 22.61 2.00 -10.77
N SER A 157 23.26 2.85 -9.98
CA SER A 157 24.26 3.80 -10.48
C SER A 157 25.41 3.08 -11.19
N ALA A 158 25.96 2.02 -10.59
CA ALA A 158 27.01 1.21 -11.20
C ALA A 158 26.53 0.51 -12.49
N ALA A 159 25.29 -0.01 -12.51
CA ALA A 159 24.74 -0.65 -13.70
C ALA A 159 24.56 0.33 -14.86
N LEU A 160 24.20 1.59 -14.58
CA LEU A 160 24.09 2.66 -15.58
C LEU A 160 25.48 3.08 -16.09
N GLU A 161 26.46 3.21 -15.20
CA GLU A 161 27.84 3.54 -15.55
C GLU A 161 28.46 2.45 -16.45
N ILE A 162 28.30 1.18 -16.09
CA ILE A 162 28.70 0.03 -16.93
C ILE A 162 27.96 0.04 -18.27
N GLY A 163 26.71 0.51 -18.27
CA GLY A 163 25.90 0.69 -19.48
C GLY A 163 26.40 1.78 -20.42
N GLY A 164 27.36 2.61 -20.00
CA GLY A 164 27.83 3.77 -20.76
C GLY A 164 26.90 4.96 -20.67
N TYR A 165 26.28 5.18 -19.50
CA TYR A 165 25.39 6.32 -19.28
C TYR A 165 26.13 7.65 -19.38
N GLU A 166 25.66 8.54 -20.24
CA GLU A 166 26.20 9.89 -20.40
C GLU A 166 25.28 10.94 -19.77
N SER A 167 25.75 11.62 -18.73
CA SER A 167 24.94 12.65 -18.07
C SER A 167 24.73 13.86 -18.97
N GLY A 168 23.47 14.17 -19.29
CA GLY A 168 23.10 15.36 -20.08
C GLY A 168 23.11 15.16 -21.61
N GLY A 169 23.39 13.94 -22.09
CA GLY A 169 23.25 13.59 -23.50
C GLY A 169 21.78 13.49 -23.92
N CYS A 170 21.45 13.99 -25.12
CA CYS A 170 20.11 13.85 -25.70
C CYS A 170 19.82 12.42 -26.18
N ASP A 171 20.87 11.71 -26.58
CA ASP A 171 20.83 10.31 -26.98
C ASP A 171 21.63 9.46 -26.00
N GLN A 172 21.14 8.24 -25.74
CA GLN A 172 21.79 7.27 -24.86
C GLN A 172 21.98 5.96 -25.60
N PRO A 173 23.07 5.23 -25.33
CA PRO A 173 23.31 3.95 -26.00
C PRO A 173 22.25 2.91 -25.57
N GLU A 174 21.94 1.98 -26.47
CA GLU A 174 20.91 0.95 -26.24
C GLU A 174 21.20 0.07 -25.02
N SER A 175 22.48 -0.07 -24.64
CA SER A 175 22.94 -0.71 -23.40
C SER A 175 22.33 -0.07 -22.14
N VAL A 176 22.23 1.25 -22.07
CA VAL A 176 21.59 1.97 -20.95
C VAL A 176 20.11 1.64 -20.89
N GLY A 177 19.42 1.66 -22.04
CA GLY A 177 18.00 1.30 -22.12
C GLY A 177 17.75 -0.13 -21.65
N ARG A 178 18.63 -1.08 -21.98
CA ARG A 178 18.59 -2.44 -21.44
C ARG A 178 18.85 -2.45 -19.93
N ALA A 179 19.91 -1.78 -19.45
CA ALA A 179 20.23 -1.72 -18.03
C ALA A 179 19.06 -1.19 -17.18
N VAL A 180 18.38 -0.14 -17.64
CA VAL A 180 17.16 0.40 -17.00
C VAL A 180 16.05 -0.64 -16.97
N ARG A 181 15.74 -1.30 -18.09
CA ARG A 181 14.69 -2.33 -18.15
C ARG A 181 14.97 -3.50 -17.19
N TRP A 182 16.22 -3.97 -17.13
CA TRP A 182 16.61 -5.03 -16.19
C TRP A 182 16.46 -4.60 -14.73
N ASN A 183 16.89 -3.40 -14.38
CA ASN A 183 16.84 -2.89 -13.01
C ASN A 183 15.42 -2.52 -12.54
N VAL A 184 14.56 -2.04 -13.44
CA VAL A 184 13.20 -1.58 -13.09
C VAL A 184 12.17 -2.70 -13.18
N MET A 185 12.34 -3.67 -14.11
CA MET A 185 11.34 -4.72 -14.35
C MET A 185 11.79 -6.08 -13.86
N ILE A 186 12.96 -6.56 -14.31
CA ILE A 186 13.35 -7.96 -14.08
C ILE A 186 13.85 -8.17 -12.65
N LEU A 187 14.75 -7.32 -12.17
CA LEU A 187 15.32 -7.44 -10.83
C LEU A 187 14.26 -7.35 -9.71
N PRO A 188 13.29 -6.40 -9.76
CA PRO A 188 12.22 -6.34 -8.76
C PRO A 188 11.26 -7.54 -8.86
N MET A 189 11.00 -8.05 -10.05
CA MET A 189 10.16 -9.26 -10.21
C MET A 189 10.83 -10.48 -9.59
N LEU A 190 12.14 -10.66 -9.82
CA LEU A 190 12.90 -11.75 -9.20
C LEU A 190 12.97 -11.61 -7.67
N SER A 191 13.13 -10.38 -7.16
CA SER A 191 13.16 -10.14 -5.71
C SER A 191 11.80 -10.40 -5.05
N ILE A 192 10.70 -10.09 -5.73
CA ILE A 192 9.34 -10.44 -5.26
C ILE A 192 9.18 -11.96 -5.20
N VAL A 193 9.57 -12.69 -6.24
CA VAL A 193 9.47 -14.16 -6.26
C VAL A 193 10.32 -14.78 -5.15
N ALA A 194 11.55 -14.32 -4.96
CA ALA A 194 12.41 -14.77 -3.87
C ALA A 194 11.79 -14.45 -2.49
N SER A 195 11.23 -13.25 -2.32
CA SER A 195 10.55 -12.84 -1.09
C SER A 195 9.34 -13.72 -0.79
N LEU A 196 8.54 -14.08 -1.80
CA LEU A 196 7.43 -15.01 -1.66
C LEU A 196 7.91 -16.41 -1.23
N GLY A 197 9.05 -16.88 -1.75
CA GLY A 197 9.68 -18.13 -1.32
C GLY A 197 10.10 -18.12 0.16
N VAL A 198 10.66 -17.01 0.64
CA VAL A 198 10.98 -16.83 2.07
C VAL A 198 9.72 -16.76 2.92
N LEU A 199 8.72 -16.00 2.49
CA LEU A 199 7.43 -15.90 3.18
C LEU A 199 6.71 -17.26 3.24
N TRP A 200 6.94 -18.14 2.28
CA TRP A 200 6.38 -19.49 2.30
C TRP A 200 6.96 -20.37 3.42
N GLN A 201 8.22 -20.13 3.80
CA GLN A 201 8.89 -20.78 4.94
C GLN A 201 8.59 -20.09 6.27
N TYR A 202 7.83 -18.99 6.27
CA TYR A 202 7.54 -18.24 7.48
C TYR A 202 6.68 -19.08 8.45
N PRO A 203 7.13 -19.28 9.69
CA PRO A 203 6.52 -20.24 10.60
C PRO A 203 5.26 -19.70 11.31
N VAL A 204 5.08 -18.38 11.40
CA VAL A 204 3.93 -17.79 12.11
C VAL A 204 2.72 -17.77 11.19
N THR A 205 1.80 -18.70 11.43
CA THR A 205 0.51 -18.79 10.75
C THR A 205 -0.56 -17.97 11.49
N GLU A 206 -1.69 -17.71 10.82
CA GLU A 206 -2.82 -17.01 11.44
C GLU A 206 -3.35 -17.71 12.70
N GLU A 207 -3.30 -19.04 12.74
CA GLU A 207 -3.69 -19.82 13.92
C GLU A 207 -2.75 -19.58 15.10
N ILE A 208 -1.43 -19.60 14.86
CA ILE A 208 -0.43 -19.31 15.89
C ILE A 208 -0.60 -17.87 16.38
N ARG A 209 -0.76 -16.91 15.45
CA ARG A 209 -0.98 -15.50 15.77
C ARG A 209 -2.17 -15.29 16.70
N GLN A 210 -3.30 -15.93 16.40
CA GLN A 210 -4.49 -15.83 17.24
C GLN A 210 -4.26 -16.44 18.62
N LYS A 211 -3.65 -17.64 18.70
CA LYS A 211 -3.30 -18.28 19.98
C LYS A 211 -2.37 -17.40 20.83
N THR A 212 -1.36 -16.79 20.22
CA THR A 212 -0.45 -15.86 20.90
C THR A 212 -1.20 -14.65 21.45
N LYS A 213 -2.11 -14.08 20.66
CA LYS A 213 -2.92 -12.93 21.08
C LYS A 213 -3.81 -13.30 22.28
N ASP A 214 -4.55 -14.40 22.18
CA ASP A 214 -5.46 -14.86 23.24
C ASP A 214 -4.67 -15.15 24.54
N ALA A 215 -3.48 -15.75 24.43
CA ALA A 215 -2.63 -16.03 25.58
C ALA A 215 -2.03 -14.76 26.23
N LEU A 216 -1.70 -13.74 25.43
CA LEU A 216 -1.26 -12.45 25.96
C LEU A 216 -2.40 -11.69 26.67
N GLU A 217 -3.64 -11.83 26.19
CA GLU A 217 -4.82 -11.28 26.87
C GLU A 217 -5.07 -11.94 28.22
N GLN A 218 -4.75 -13.23 28.38
CA GLN A 218 -4.85 -13.93 29.68
C GLN A 218 -3.76 -13.55 30.69
N ILE A 219 -2.61 -13.05 30.23
CA ILE A 219 -1.49 -12.62 31.08
C ILE A 219 -1.70 -11.17 31.59
N ARG A 220 -2.62 -10.42 30.98
CA ARG A 220 -2.88 -9.01 31.25
C ARG A 220 -3.89 -8.81 32.38
#